data_AF-A0AAJ5QPQ4-F1
#
_entry.id   AF-A0AAJ5QPQ4-F1
#
_cell.length_a   1.000
_cell.length_b   1.000
_cell.length_c   1.000
_cell.angle_alpha   90.00
_cell.angle_beta   90.00
_cell.angle_gamma   90.00
#
_symmetry.space_group_name_H-M   'P 1'
#
loop_
_entity.id
_entity.type
_entity.pdbx_description
1 polymer ?
#
loop_
_entity_poly.entity_id
_entity_poly.type
_entity_poly.pdbx_seq_one_letter_code
_entity_poly.pdbx_strand_id
1 'polypeptide(L)'
;MLAISNASIRLETRLLIEWQLLTWVLPGEAVRARWSDIDEDNRFWNIPGEFMKMKRPHKIPLSKEAMRILESIKPISGHREWVFPSIKAPLNHMHEQTANAAIIRMRFGGELVAHGMRSIARTAAEESGKFRTEVLESALAHTKNNEIIAAYNRAEYLAERTELMQRWGDFVQAQKRRAMAA
;
A
#
# COMPACT_ATOMS: atom_id res chain seq x y z
N MET A 1 8.32 11.39 6.12
CA MET A 1 8.16 12.03 4.80
C MET A 1 9.44 12.73 4.35
N LEU A 2 9.90 13.81 4.99
CA LEU A 2 11.17 14.49 4.69
C LEU A 2 12.39 13.55 4.58
N ALA A 3 12.51 12.61 5.52
CA ALA A 3 13.60 11.63 5.50
C ALA A 3 13.52 10.61 4.35
N ILE A 4 12.32 10.31 3.81
CA ILE A 4 12.18 9.50 2.58
C ILE A 4 12.67 10.28 1.37
N SER A 5 12.45 11.60 1.33
CA SER A 5 12.93 12.48 0.26
C SER A 5 14.43 12.80 0.35
N ASN A 6 15.00 12.83 1.55
CA ASN A 6 16.41 13.23 1.77
C ASN A 6 17.39 12.07 1.98
N ALA A 7 16.92 10.85 2.23
CA ALA A 7 17.80 9.69 2.32
C ALA A 7 18.37 9.32 0.95
N SER A 8 19.61 8.81 0.91
CA SER A 8 20.19 8.22 -0.30
C SER A 8 19.56 6.84 -0.57
N ILE A 9 18.31 6.85 -1.01
CA ILE A 9 17.55 5.67 -1.41
C ILE A 9 17.11 5.81 -2.86
N ARG A 10 17.12 4.71 -3.61
CA ARG A 10 16.68 4.71 -5.01
C ARG A 10 15.20 5.10 -5.12
N LEU A 11 14.84 5.75 -6.21
CA LEU A 11 13.48 6.27 -6.43
C LEU A 11 12.45 5.13 -6.34
N GLU A 12 12.75 4.00 -6.97
CA GLU A 12 11.94 2.78 -6.97
C GLU A 12 11.63 2.29 -5.54
N THR A 13 12.63 2.36 -4.64
CA THR A 13 12.45 1.99 -3.24
C THR A 13 11.62 3.01 -2.48
N ARG A 14 11.76 4.32 -2.76
CA ARG A 14 10.89 5.36 -2.15
C ARG A 14 9.44 5.14 -2.55
N LEU A 15 9.21 4.93 -3.85
CA LEU A 15 7.90 4.70 -4.43
C LEU A 15 7.26 3.43 -3.87
N LEU A 16 8.02 2.35 -3.65
CA LEU A 16 7.52 1.13 -3.00
C LEU A 16 7.08 1.38 -1.54
N ILE A 17 7.84 2.18 -0.78
CA ILE A 17 7.47 2.54 0.60
C ILE A 17 6.18 3.36 0.61
N GLU A 18 6.08 4.37 -0.26
CA GLU A 18 4.86 5.19 -0.37
C GLU A 18 3.67 4.35 -0.86
N TRP A 19 3.89 3.38 -1.75
CA TRP A 19 2.87 2.45 -2.22
C TRP A 19 2.31 1.58 -1.09
N GLN A 20 3.19 0.99 -0.27
CA GLN A 20 2.80 0.22 0.91
C GLN A 20 1.99 1.07 1.90
N LEU A 21 2.41 2.32 2.12
CA LEU A 21 1.70 3.25 2.99
C LEU A 21 0.30 3.56 2.47
N LEU A 22 0.14 3.79 1.16
CA LEU A 22 -1.14 4.22 0.57
C LEU A 22 -2.13 3.08 0.32
N THR A 23 -1.65 1.85 0.12
CA THR A 23 -2.50 0.70 -0.27
C THR A 23 -2.78 -0.28 0.86
N TRP A 24 -2.12 -0.12 2.02
CA TRP A 24 -2.32 -0.94 3.23
C TRP A 24 -1.99 -2.43 3.07
N VAL A 25 -1.31 -2.83 1.99
CA VAL A 25 -0.94 -4.23 1.76
C VAL A 25 0.30 -4.64 2.56
N LEU A 26 0.51 -5.95 2.67
CA LEU A 26 1.74 -6.48 3.25
C LEU A 26 2.95 -6.25 2.33
N PRO A 27 4.19 -6.22 2.86
CA PRO A 27 5.36 -6.00 2.03
C PRO A 27 5.56 -6.99 0.89
N GLY A 28 5.27 -8.27 1.12
CA GLY A 28 5.35 -9.32 0.11
C GLY A 28 4.30 -9.18 -1.00
N GLU A 29 3.12 -8.65 -0.67
CA GLU A 29 2.06 -8.35 -1.64
C GLU A 29 2.43 -7.12 -2.48
N ALA A 30 2.95 -6.07 -1.84
CA ALA A 30 3.37 -4.83 -2.49
C ALA A 30 4.41 -5.02 -3.60
N VAL A 31 5.45 -5.82 -3.33
CA VAL A 31 6.50 -6.06 -4.33
C VAL A 31 5.99 -6.87 -5.51
N ARG A 32 4.95 -7.69 -5.32
CA ARG A 32 4.32 -8.51 -6.37
C ARG A 32 3.23 -7.77 -7.15
N ALA A 33 3.17 -6.44 -7.08
CA ALA A 33 2.30 -5.66 -7.95
C ALA A 33 2.75 -5.82 -9.42
N ARG A 34 1.87 -6.38 -10.26
CA ARG A 34 2.05 -6.45 -11.72
C ARG A 34 1.31 -5.32 -12.39
N TRP A 35 1.85 -4.82 -13.51
CA TRP A 35 1.13 -3.84 -14.33
C TRP A 35 -0.19 -4.40 -14.88
N SER A 36 -0.25 -5.70 -15.19
CA SER A 36 -1.46 -6.39 -15.65
C SER A 36 -2.60 -6.43 -14.63
N ASP A 37 -2.29 -6.24 -13.36
CA ASP A 37 -3.26 -6.32 -12.26
C ASP A 37 -3.84 -4.94 -11.92
N ILE A 38 -3.33 -3.88 -12.55
CA ILE A 38 -3.76 -2.49 -12.36
C ILE A 38 -4.75 -2.10 -13.45
N ASP A 39 -5.96 -1.77 -13.03
CA ASP A 39 -6.96 -1.10 -13.85
C ASP A 39 -6.81 0.42 -13.62
N GLU A 40 -6.04 1.08 -14.48
CA GLU A 40 -5.77 2.53 -14.36
C GLU A 40 -7.03 3.38 -14.59
N ASP A 41 -7.95 2.91 -15.44
CA ASP A 41 -9.17 3.63 -15.81
C ASP A 41 -10.16 3.68 -14.64
N ASN A 42 -10.40 2.52 -14.02
CA ASN A 42 -11.29 2.41 -12.84
C ASN A 42 -10.56 2.62 -11.51
N ARG A 43 -9.23 2.78 -11.54
CA ARG A 43 -8.34 3.00 -10.39
C ARG A 43 -8.44 1.88 -9.36
N PHE A 44 -8.29 0.65 -9.83
CA PHE A 44 -8.22 -0.53 -8.97
C PHE A 44 -6.91 -1.28 -9.17
N TRP A 45 -6.40 -1.85 -8.08
CA TRP A 45 -5.40 -2.91 -8.13
C TRP A 45 -6.04 -4.23 -7.70
N ASN A 46 -6.06 -5.22 -8.59
CA ASN A 46 -6.69 -6.51 -8.37
C ASN A 46 -5.62 -7.56 -8.06
N ILE A 47 -5.33 -7.79 -6.78
CA ILE A 47 -4.29 -8.73 -6.36
C ILE A 47 -4.82 -10.17 -6.51
N PRO A 48 -4.14 -11.03 -7.30
CA PRO A 48 -4.49 -12.45 -7.40
C PRO A 48 -4.37 -13.16 -6.04
N GLY A 49 -5.24 -14.13 -5.80
CA GLY A 49 -5.23 -14.90 -4.56
C GLY A 49 -3.89 -15.61 -4.30
N GLU A 50 -3.17 -16.02 -5.35
CA GLU A 50 -1.84 -16.63 -5.24
C GLU A 50 -0.78 -15.73 -4.59
N PHE A 51 -0.99 -14.41 -4.60
CA PHE A 51 -0.09 -13.43 -3.98
C PHE A 51 -0.54 -13.00 -2.59
N MET A 52 -1.77 -13.31 -2.23
CA MET A 52 -2.36 -12.94 -0.95
C MET A 52 -2.07 -13.99 0.11
N LYS A 53 -1.72 -13.55 1.34
CA LYS A 53 -1.48 -14.45 2.47
C LYS A 53 -2.65 -15.39 2.74
N MET A 54 -3.88 -14.91 2.54
CA MET A 54 -5.12 -15.67 2.80
C MET A 54 -5.63 -16.46 1.58
N LYS A 55 -4.88 -16.49 0.47
CA LYS A 55 -5.23 -17.20 -0.78
C LYS A 55 -6.58 -16.78 -1.40
N ARG A 56 -7.00 -15.53 -1.16
CA ARG A 56 -8.23 -14.94 -1.70
C ARG A 56 -7.87 -13.69 -2.47
N PRO A 57 -8.42 -13.47 -3.68
CA PRO A 57 -8.19 -12.23 -4.42
C PRO A 57 -8.55 -11.00 -3.57
N HIS A 58 -7.82 -9.92 -3.77
CA HIS A 58 -8.06 -8.66 -3.06
C HIS A 58 -8.10 -7.50 -4.02
N LYS A 59 -9.21 -6.78 -4.06
CA LYS A 59 -9.39 -5.59 -4.90
C LYS A 59 -9.15 -4.35 -4.07
N ILE A 60 -8.21 -3.50 -4.47
CA ILE A 60 -7.79 -2.29 -3.75
C ILE A 60 -8.14 -1.05 -4.56
N PRO A 61 -9.03 -0.17 -4.06
CA PRO A 61 -9.23 1.15 -4.65
C PRO A 61 -7.97 2.00 -4.52
N LEU A 62 -7.55 2.63 -5.61
CA LEU A 62 -6.35 3.46 -5.66
C LEU A 62 -6.72 4.93 -5.50
N SER A 63 -6.13 5.58 -4.49
CA SER A 63 -6.23 7.03 -4.33
C SER A 63 -5.48 7.77 -5.43
N LYS A 64 -5.78 9.07 -5.60
CA LYS A 64 -5.01 9.95 -6.50
C LYS A 64 -3.51 9.89 -6.22
N GLU A 65 -3.13 9.79 -4.95
CA GLU A 65 -1.74 9.69 -4.51
C GLU A 65 -1.10 8.36 -4.96
N ALA A 66 -1.82 7.25 -4.86
CA ALA A 66 -1.34 5.96 -5.34
C ALA A 66 -1.18 5.95 -6.88
N MET A 67 -2.11 6.58 -7.60
CA MET A 67 -1.99 6.75 -9.06
C MET A 67 -0.74 7.55 -9.46
N ARG A 68 -0.39 8.61 -8.73
CA ARG A 68 0.85 9.37 -8.99
C ARG A 68 2.12 8.53 -8.81
N ILE A 69 2.10 7.53 -7.93
CA ILE A 69 3.22 6.59 -7.78
C ILE A 69 3.38 5.76 -9.06
N LEU A 70 2.27 5.25 -9.60
CA LEU A 70 2.27 4.51 -10.86
C LEU A 70 2.80 5.37 -12.00
N GLU A 71 2.29 6.59 -12.16
CA GLU A 71 2.79 7.56 -13.15
C GLU A 71 4.31 7.80 -13.01
N SER A 72 4.81 7.92 -11.78
CA SER A 72 6.22 8.17 -11.50
C SER A 72 7.13 6.98 -11.79
N ILE A 73 6.65 5.74 -11.59
CA ILE A 73 7.45 4.53 -11.80
C ILE A 73 7.32 3.97 -13.21
N LYS A 74 6.26 4.32 -13.95
CA LYS A 74 5.99 3.85 -15.32
C LYS A 74 7.16 4.07 -16.30
N PRO A 75 7.89 5.20 -16.29
CA PRO A 75 9.08 5.34 -17.13
C PRO A 75 10.21 4.35 -16.83
N ILE A 76 10.26 3.80 -15.60
CA ILE A 76 11.30 2.88 -15.14
C ILE A 76 10.90 1.42 -15.42
N SER A 77 9.64 1.07 -15.19
CA SER A 77 9.18 -0.33 -15.16
C SER A 77 7.95 -0.63 -16.02
N GLY A 78 7.32 0.35 -16.66
CA GLY A 78 6.07 0.17 -17.43
C GLY A 78 6.19 -0.79 -18.62
N HIS A 79 7.41 -1.10 -19.06
CA HIS A 79 7.72 -2.09 -20.10
C HIS A 79 8.03 -3.49 -19.52
N ARG A 80 7.78 -3.72 -18.23
CA ARG A 80 8.11 -4.96 -17.50
C ARG A 80 6.85 -5.55 -16.88
N GLU A 81 6.96 -6.75 -16.32
CA GLU A 81 5.85 -7.37 -15.58
C GLU A 81 5.56 -6.62 -14.27
N TRP A 82 6.60 -6.38 -13.46
CA TRP A 82 6.48 -5.87 -12.10
C TRP A 82 6.53 -4.34 -12.05
N VAL A 83 5.59 -3.75 -11.30
CA VAL A 83 5.57 -2.30 -11.01
C VAL A 83 6.85 -1.90 -10.28
N PHE A 84 7.27 -2.70 -9.30
CA PHE A 84 8.47 -2.48 -8.49
C PHE A 84 9.54 -3.54 -8.81
N PRO A 85 10.38 -3.33 -9.84
CA PRO A 85 11.39 -4.31 -10.24
C PRO A 85 12.56 -4.36 -9.24
N SER A 86 13.25 -5.50 -9.21
CA SER A 86 14.53 -5.63 -8.52
C SER A 86 15.59 -4.76 -9.17
N ILE A 87 16.38 -4.09 -8.33
CA ILE A 87 17.48 -3.22 -8.78
C ILE A 87 18.58 -4.03 -9.49
N LYS A 88 18.84 -5.27 -9.04
CA LYS A 88 19.90 -6.13 -9.57
C LYS A 88 19.41 -7.10 -10.65
N ALA A 89 18.14 -7.48 -10.60
CA ALA A 89 17.54 -8.42 -11.54
C ALA A 89 16.21 -7.86 -12.07
N PRO A 90 16.24 -6.91 -13.02
CA PRO A 90 15.09 -6.14 -13.51
C PRO A 90 13.84 -6.91 -13.93
N LEU A 91 13.99 -8.17 -14.31
CA LEU A 91 12.89 -9.07 -14.70
C LEU A 91 12.13 -9.65 -13.50
N ASN A 92 12.71 -9.59 -12.30
CA ASN A 92 12.08 -10.01 -11.06
C ASN A 92 11.54 -8.79 -10.29
N HIS A 93 10.61 -9.01 -9.37
CA HIS A 93 10.17 -7.98 -8.43
C HIS A 93 11.26 -7.66 -7.40
N MET A 94 11.14 -6.49 -6.75
CA MET A 94 11.99 -6.09 -5.63
C MET A 94 11.86 -7.07 -4.45
N HIS A 95 12.92 -7.23 -3.65
CA HIS A 95 12.86 -8.09 -2.47
C HIS A 95 11.94 -7.47 -1.41
N GLU A 96 11.09 -8.27 -0.76
CA GLU A 96 10.08 -7.78 0.19
C GLU A 96 10.67 -7.00 1.37
N GLN A 97 11.90 -7.34 1.77
CA GLN A 97 12.63 -6.65 2.85
C GLN A 97 13.28 -5.34 2.41
N THR A 98 13.33 -5.00 1.10
CA THR A 98 14.03 -3.81 0.62
C THR A 98 13.44 -2.52 1.20
N ALA A 99 12.11 -2.42 1.27
CA ALA A 99 11.42 -1.29 1.89
C ALA A 99 11.76 -1.17 3.39
N ASN A 100 11.66 -2.28 4.14
CA ASN A 100 11.98 -2.28 5.57
C ASN A 100 13.46 -1.93 5.84
N ALA A 101 14.39 -2.49 5.06
CA ALA A 101 15.81 -2.16 5.17
C ALA A 101 16.09 -0.68 4.88
N ALA A 102 15.36 -0.07 3.93
CA ALA A 102 15.44 1.36 3.69
C ALA A 102 14.89 2.19 4.86
N ILE A 103 13.74 1.81 5.43
CA ILE A 103 13.16 2.46 6.61
C ILE A 103 14.11 2.45 7.80
N ILE A 104 14.75 1.32 8.07
CA ILE A 104 15.78 1.19 9.12
C ILE A 104 16.95 2.13 8.86
N ARG A 105 17.48 2.18 7.63
CA ARG A 105 18.59 3.09 7.27
C ARG A 105 18.23 4.57 7.39
N MET A 106 16.96 4.93 7.20
CA MET A 106 16.45 6.28 7.42
C MET A 106 16.34 6.66 8.91
N ARG A 107 16.86 5.83 9.83
CA ARG A 107 16.79 5.99 11.28
C ARG A 107 15.36 6.02 11.83
N PHE A 108 14.42 5.43 11.10
CA PHE A 108 13.10 5.05 11.63
C PHE A 108 13.07 3.61 12.13
N GLY A 109 14.25 3.00 12.35
CA GLY A 109 14.36 1.71 13.02
C GLY A 109 13.90 1.83 14.47
N GLY A 110 12.69 1.37 14.76
CA GLY A 110 11.97 1.59 16.02
C GLY A 110 10.48 1.36 15.84
N GLU A 111 9.62 2.25 16.36
CA GLU A 111 8.15 2.14 16.33
C GLU A 111 7.56 1.88 14.94
N LEU A 112 8.13 2.47 13.89
CA LEU A 112 7.70 2.29 12.50
C LEU A 112 7.93 0.86 11.98
N VAL A 113 8.92 0.14 12.53
CA VAL A 113 9.17 -1.28 12.26
C VAL A 113 8.31 -2.17 13.17
N ALA A 114 8.09 -1.75 14.42
CA ALA A 114 7.30 -2.51 15.40
C ALA A 114 5.81 -2.58 15.05
N HIS A 115 5.21 -1.48 14.57
CA HIS A 115 3.81 -1.45 14.16
C HIS A 115 3.62 -1.54 12.64
N GLY A 116 4.64 -1.24 11.82
CA GLY A 116 4.52 -1.25 10.37
C GLY A 116 3.56 -0.18 9.83
N MET A 117 3.72 0.18 8.56
CA MET A 117 2.90 1.24 7.92
C MET A 117 1.40 0.94 7.96
N ARG A 118 1.05 -0.34 7.87
CA ARG A 118 -0.33 -0.82 7.87
C ARG A 118 -1.04 -0.60 9.21
N SER A 119 -0.37 -0.84 10.35
CA SER A 119 -1.00 -0.60 11.66
C SER A 119 -1.15 0.89 11.93
N ILE A 120 -0.18 1.71 11.51
CA ILE A 120 -0.30 3.18 11.60
C ILE A 120 -1.53 3.66 10.84
N ALA A 121 -1.71 3.17 9.61
CA ALA A 121 -2.84 3.57 8.78
C ALA A 121 -4.19 3.10 9.35
N ARG A 122 -4.25 1.85 9.83
CA ARG A 122 -5.42 1.30 10.52
C ARG A 122 -5.79 2.13 11.74
N THR A 123 -4.84 2.40 12.64
CA THR A 123 -5.08 3.15 13.87
C THR A 123 -5.56 4.57 13.57
N ALA A 124 -4.89 5.28 12.66
CA ALA A 124 -5.30 6.63 12.27
C ALA A 124 -6.71 6.66 11.64
N ALA A 125 -7.09 5.65 10.86
CA ALA A 125 -8.44 5.55 10.30
C ALA A 125 -9.49 5.24 11.37
N GLU A 126 -9.19 4.36 12.32
CA GLU A 126 -10.06 4.06 13.47
C GLU A 126 -10.28 5.31 14.33
N GLU A 127 -9.21 6.01 14.69
CA GLU A 127 -9.25 7.25 15.48
C GLU A 127 -10.03 8.39 14.80
N SER A 128 -10.14 8.35 13.46
CA SER A 128 -10.96 9.33 12.75
C SER A 128 -12.45 9.21 13.05
N GLY A 129 -12.92 8.03 13.49
CA GLY A 129 -14.32 7.73 13.76
C GLY A 129 -15.23 7.74 12.53
N LYS A 130 -14.69 7.81 11.31
CA LYS A 130 -15.46 7.99 10.06
C LYS A 130 -15.88 6.70 9.38
N PHE A 131 -15.24 5.58 9.73
CA PHE A 131 -15.43 4.32 9.03
C PHE A 131 -15.74 3.21 10.03
N ARG A 132 -16.61 2.28 9.61
CA ARG A 132 -16.92 1.08 10.39
C ARG A 132 -15.71 0.16 10.43
N THR A 133 -15.52 -0.53 11.55
CA THR A 133 -14.43 -1.52 11.70
C THR A 133 -14.45 -2.57 10.59
N GLU A 134 -15.62 -3.02 10.11
CA GLU A 134 -15.75 -3.94 8.97
C GLU A 134 -15.06 -3.45 7.70
N VAL A 135 -15.16 -2.14 7.40
CA VAL A 135 -14.57 -1.53 6.21
C VAL A 135 -13.05 -1.48 6.35
N LEU A 136 -12.55 -1.17 7.55
CA LEU A 136 -11.12 -1.14 7.86
C LEU A 136 -10.51 -2.55 7.76
N GLU A 137 -11.14 -3.54 8.39
CA GLU A 137 -10.71 -4.94 8.34
C GLU A 137 -10.78 -5.51 6.90
N SER A 138 -11.79 -5.12 6.13
CA SER A 138 -11.92 -5.48 4.72
C SER A 138 -10.81 -4.85 3.86
N ALA A 139 -10.45 -3.57 4.08
CA ALA A 139 -9.33 -2.93 3.38
C ALA A 139 -7.99 -3.64 3.66
N LEU A 140 -7.87 -4.20 4.85
CA LEU A 140 -6.74 -4.99 5.29
C LEU A 140 -6.78 -6.44 4.73
N ALA A 141 -7.82 -6.89 4.04
CA ALA A 141 -8.00 -8.30 3.69
C ALA A 141 -7.94 -9.25 4.91
N HIS A 142 -8.33 -8.76 6.08
CA HIS A 142 -8.48 -9.60 7.27
C HIS A 142 -9.78 -10.41 7.15
N THR A 143 -9.71 -11.68 7.52
CA THR A 143 -10.90 -12.52 7.68
C THR A 143 -11.37 -12.46 9.13
N LYS A 144 -12.68 -12.26 9.36
CA LYS A 144 -13.25 -12.49 10.69
C LYS A 144 -13.07 -13.97 11.04
N ASN A 145 -12.46 -14.26 12.19
CA ASN A 145 -12.21 -15.64 12.67
C ASN A 145 -13.48 -16.45 12.96
N ASN A 146 -14.66 -15.82 12.96
CA ASN A 146 -15.94 -16.52 13.04
C ASN A 146 -16.40 -16.91 11.64
N GLU A 147 -16.23 -18.19 11.28
CA GLU A 147 -16.70 -18.79 10.03
C GLU A 147 -18.19 -18.51 9.76
N ILE A 148 -19.00 -18.44 10.83
CA ILE A 148 -20.42 -18.11 10.76
C ILE A 148 -20.62 -16.68 10.23
N ILE A 149 -19.87 -15.67 10.73
CA ILE A 149 -20.00 -14.28 10.29
C ILE A 149 -19.39 -14.09 8.89
N ALA A 150 -18.31 -14.79 8.58
CA ALA A 150 -17.66 -14.73 7.26
C ALA A 150 -18.58 -15.22 6.13
N ALA A 151 -19.45 -16.20 6.39
CA ALA A 151 -20.42 -16.69 5.41
C ALA A 151 -21.50 -15.64 5.05
N TYR A 152 -21.91 -14.82 6.01
CA TYR A 152 -22.89 -13.74 5.81
C TYR A 152 -22.27 -12.43 5.30
N ASN A 153 -21.00 -12.17 5.59
CA ASN A 153 -20.35 -10.89 5.36
C ASN A 153 -19.48 -10.87 4.09
N ARG A 154 -20.06 -11.27 2.95
CA ARG A 154 -19.43 -11.21 1.61
C ARG A 154 -19.35 -9.80 1.02
N ALA A 155 -19.69 -8.77 1.78
CA ALA A 155 -19.61 -7.40 1.30
C ALA A 155 -18.14 -6.99 1.17
N GLU A 156 -17.72 -6.62 -0.04
CA GLU A 156 -16.37 -6.06 -0.30
C GLU A 156 -16.25 -4.59 0.12
N TYR A 157 -17.36 -3.94 0.47
CA TYR A 157 -17.44 -2.53 0.88
C TYR A 157 -16.72 -1.57 -0.08
N LEU A 158 -16.74 -1.85 -1.39
CA LEU A 158 -15.89 -1.14 -2.35
C LEU A 158 -16.15 0.38 -2.38
N ALA A 159 -17.40 0.82 -2.23
CA ALA A 159 -17.72 2.25 -2.18
C ALA A 159 -17.08 2.93 -0.97
N GLU A 160 -17.30 2.40 0.24
CA GLU A 160 -16.72 2.95 1.46
C GLU A 160 -15.20 2.80 1.49
N ARG A 161 -14.64 1.71 0.95
CA ARG A 161 -13.19 1.53 0.82
C ARG A 161 -12.57 2.52 -0.16
N THR A 162 -13.28 2.88 -1.23
CA THR A 162 -12.83 3.91 -2.17
C THR A 162 -12.73 5.25 -1.46
N GLU A 163 -13.75 5.61 -0.67
CA GLU A 163 -13.69 6.82 0.16
C GLU A 163 -12.56 6.75 1.20
N LEU A 164 -12.40 5.62 1.88
CA LEU A 164 -11.34 5.39 2.87
C LEU A 164 -9.95 5.59 2.26
N MET A 165 -9.66 4.91 1.15
CA MET A 165 -8.35 4.99 0.49
C MET A 165 -8.06 6.41 -0.02
N GLN A 166 -9.06 7.13 -0.55
CA GLN A 166 -8.87 8.52 -0.95
C GLN A 166 -8.62 9.44 0.24
N ARG A 167 -9.41 9.35 1.32
CA ARG A 167 -9.19 10.16 2.53
C ARG A 167 -7.83 9.89 3.17
N TRP A 168 -7.40 8.63 3.18
CA TRP A 168 -6.07 8.25 3.63
C TRP A 168 -4.97 8.86 2.76
N GLY A 169 -5.13 8.80 1.43
CA GLY A 169 -4.22 9.48 0.49
C GLY A 169 -4.12 10.98 0.75
N ASP A 170 -5.25 11.66 0.90
CA ASP A 170 -5.30 13.10 1.20
C ASP A 170 -4.59 13.43 2.53
N PHE A 171 -4.79 12.61 3.56
CA PHE A 171 -4.12 12.75 4.85
C PHE A 171 -2.61 12.60 4.73
N VAL A 172 -2.14 11.52 4.10
CA VAL A 172 -0.71 11.25 3.88
C VAL A 172 -0.06 12.40 3.11
N GLN A 173 -0.71 12.89 2.05
CA GLN A 173 -0.22 14.02 1.27
C GLN A 173 -0.18 15.32 2.08
N ALA A 174 -1.18 15.57 2.94
CA ALA A 174 -1.17 16.71 3.85
C ALA A 174 0.00 16.65 4.85
N GLN A 175 0.28 15.48 5.43
CA GLN A 175 1.45 15.30 6.31
C GLN A 175 2.76 15.49 5.55
N LYS A 176 2.86 15.04 4.29
CA LYS A 176 4.02 15.29 3.42
C LYS A 176 4.29 16.78 3.25
N ARG A 177 3.27 17.54 2.88
CA ARG A 177 3.37 19.00 2.67
C ARG A 177 3.77 19.74 3.95
N ARG A 178 3.16 19.38 5.10
CA ARG A 178 3.50 19.97 6.40
C ARG A 178 4.96 19.73 6.75
N ALA A 179 5.44 18.50 6.55
CA ALA A 179 6.83 18.17 6.80
C ALA A 179 7.78 19.00 5.91
N MET A 180 7.50 19.15 4.62
CA MET A 180 8.37 19.93 3.70
C MET A 180 8.38 21.43 3.97
N ALA A 181 7.38 21.97 4.67
CA ALA A 181 7.28 23.39 4.99
C ALA A 181 7.93 23.75 6.35
N ALA A 182 8.33 22.75 7.13
CA ALA A 182 9.02 22.90 8.42
C ALA A 182 10.53 22.71 8.26
#